data_AF-A0A7H0KAK3-F1
#
_entry.id   AF-A0A7H0KAK3-F1
#
_cell.length_a   1.000
_cell.length_b   1.000
_cell.length_c   1.000
_cell.angle_alpha   90.00
_cell.angle_beta   90.00
_cell.angle_gamma   90.00
#
_symmetry.space_group_name_H-M   'P 1'
#
loop_
_entity.id
_entity.type
_entity.pdbx_description
1 polymer ?
#
loop_
_entity_poly.entity_id
_entity_poly.type
_entity_poly.pdbx_seq_one_letter_code
_entity_poly.pdbx_strand_id
1 'polypeptide(L)'
;MGSTAVADIRNESYPEYTGRIDDTYIEGYDPVSLGAPHASLSRIKTWVAMGLILATLFGIGLAVWGAGAMIYGFGSQTHDLAQRLLILGVAEAVITAALGGILIAAGRKDYKAYRKRTGRRN
;
A
#
# COMPACT_ATOMS: atom_id res chain seq x y z
N MET A 1 15.80 25.65 59.14
CA MET A 1 14.74 25.61 58.10
C MET A 1 15.37 24.97 56.87
N GLY A 2 15.03 23.72 56.59
CA GLY A 2 15.57 22.97 55.45
C GLY A 2 14.91 23.45 54.16
N SER A 3 15.72 23.88 53.19
CA SER A 3 15.25 24.22 51.85
C SER A 3 14.78 22.93 51.17
N THR A 4 13.48 22.83 50.88
CA THR A 4 12.96 21.78 49.99
C THR A 4 13.47 22.07 48.59
N ALA A 5 14.42 21.25 48.12
CA ALA A 5 14.81 21.23 46.71
C ALA A 5 13.58 20.86 45.88
N VAL A 6 13.02 21.85 45.20
CA VAL A 6 11.94 21.63 44.24
C VAL A 6 12.55 20.89 43.06
N ALA A 7 12.10 19.67 42.80
CA ALA A 7 12.54 18.89 41.66
C ALA A 7 12.31 19.70 40.37
N ASP A 8 13.39 20.00 39.65
CA ASP A 8 13.27 20.62 38.33
C ASP A 8 12.85 19.52 37.35
N ILE A 9 11.54 19.36 37.23
CA ILE A 9 10.93 18.33 36.38
C ILE A 9 11.49 18.42 34.97
N ARG A 10 11.89 19.60 34.45
CA ARG A 10 12.47 19.72 33.09
C ARG A 10 13.86 19.12 32.96
N ASN A 11 14.64 19.08 34.04
CA ASN A 11 15.99 18.52 34.06
C ASN A 11 15.99 17.03 34.42
N GLU A 12 14.93 16.56 35.10
CA GLU A 12 14.73 15.15 35.49
C GLU A 12 13.81 14.39 34.52
N SER A 13 13.11 15.07 33.63
CA SER A 13 12.33 14.43 32.58
C SER A 13 13.22 14.06 31.39
N TYR A 14 12.89 12.92 30.78
CA TYR A 14 13.57 12.44 29.59
C TYR A 14 13.59 13.53 28.51
N PRO A 15 14.67 13.67 27.73
CA PRO A 15 14.73 14.62 26.64
C PRO A 15 13.49 14.44 25.75
N GLU A 16 12.68 15.49 25.60
CA GLU A 16 11.67 15.51 24.56
C GLU A 16 12.42 15.53 23.21
N TYR A 17 12.46 14.38 22.54
CA TYR A 17 13.00 14.27 21.20
C TYR A 17 12.09 15.04 20.23
N THR A 18 12.32 16.34 20.14
CA THR A 18 11.65 17.25 19.23
C THR A 18 12.35 17.17 17.87
N GLY A 19 11.88 16.26 17.02
CA GLY A 19 12.44 16.03 15.69
C GLY A 19 11.72 14.90 14.96
N ARG A 20 11.98 14.74 13.65
CA ARG A 20 11.47 13.56 12.94
C ARG A 20 12.28 12.34 13.40
N ILE A 21 11.62 11.20 13.59
CA ILE A 21 12.29 9.93 13.91
C ILE A 21 13.36 9.57 12.86
N ASP A 22 13.19 10.04 11.62
CA ASP A 22 14.16 9.88 10.54
C ASP A 22 15.54 10.51 10.85
N ASP A 23 15.56 11.58 11.66
CA ASP A 23 16.75 12.38 11.99
C ASP A 23 17.49 11.81 13.20
N THR A 24 16.83 10.95 13.98
CA THR A 24 17.42 10.26 15.15
C THR A 24 18.11 8.95 14.78
N TYR A 25 18.12 8.57 13.50
CA TYR A 25 18.81 7.37 13.06
C TYR A 25 20.33 7.53 13.17
N ILE A 26 20.99 6.49 13.68
CA ILE A 26 22.45 6.42 13.74
C ILE A 26 23.01 6.52 12.31
N GLU A 27 24.16 7.18 12.16
CA GLU A 27 24.82 7.29 10.87
C GLU A 27 25.14 5.89 10.31
N GLY A 28 24.80 5.65 9.04
CA GLY A 28 24.91 4.34 8.40
C GLY A 28 23.81 3.32 8.75
N TYR A 29 22.91 3.64 9.69
CA TYR A 29 21.74 2.78 9.96
C TYR A 29 20.69 2.93 8.84
N ASP A 30 20.28 1.79 8.30
CA ASP A 30 19.17 1.69 7.36
C ASP A 30 17.98 0.98 8.02
N PRO A 31 16.84 1.66 8.25
CA PRO A 31 15.71 1.04 8.94
C PRO A 31 15.06 -0.05 8.10
N VAL A 32 14.63 -1.13 8.76
CA VAL A 32 13.89 -2.22 8.11
C VAL A 32 12.56 -1.73 7.54
N SER A 33 12.20 -2.25 6.37
CA SER A 33 11.04 -1.80 5.59
C SER A 33 9.68 -1.97 6.27
N LEU A 34 9.55 -2.86 7.27
CA LEU A 34 8.32 -3.08 8.05
C LEU A 34 8.21 -2.16 9.27
N GLY A 35 9.31 -1.92 9.97
CA GLY A 35 9.35 -1.18 11.24
C GLY A 35 9.55 0.33 11.09
N ALA A 36 9.86 0.80 9.88
CA ALA A 36 10.10 2.21 9.63
C ALA A 36 8.80 3.05 9.74
N PRO A 37 8.82 4.25 10.34
CA PRO A 37 7.67 5.15 10.38
C PRO A 37 7.15 5.57 8.99
N HIS A 38 8.03 5.54 7.99
CA HIS A 38 7.73 5.82 6.58
C HIS A 38 7.45 4.55 5.75
N ALA A 39 7.30 3.39 6.40
CA ALA A 39 6.94 2.13 5.76
C ALA A 39 5.60 2.23 5.04
N SER A 40 5.56 1.89 3.75
CA SER A 40 4.29 1.78 3.02
C SER A 40 3.48 0.56 3.47
N LEU A 41 4.12 -0.46 4.04
CA LEU A 41 3.46 -1.70 4.44
C LEU A 41 2.55 -1.52 5.68
N SER A 42 2.76 -0.50 6.50
CA SER A 42 1.85 -0.17 7.61
C SER A 42 0.66 0.68 7.18
N ARG A 43 0.61 1.12 5.91
CA ARG A 43 -0.49 1.94 5.39
C ARG A 43 -1.62 1.05 4.89
N ILE A 44 -2.83 1.23 5.44
CA ILE A 44 -4.04 0.53 5.00
C ILE A 44 -4.29 0.65 3.48
N LYS A 45 -3.95 1.81 2.89
CA LYS A 45 -4.04 2.04 1.45
C LYS A 45 -3.25 1.01 0.64
N THR A 46 -2.07 0.62 1.12
CA THR A 46 -1.21 -0.37 0.45
C THR A 46 -1.83 -1.77 0.52
N TRP A 47 -2.42 -2.15 1.66
CA TRP A 47 -3.11 -3.44 1.80
C TRP A 47 -4.36 -3.53 0.93
N VAL A 48 -5.19 -2.48 0.92
CA VAL A 48 -6.35 -2.40 0.04
C VAL A 48 -5.91 -2.47 -1.43
N ALA A 49 -4.83 -1.77 -1.78
CA ALA A 49 -4.28 -1.84 -3.13
C ALA A 49 -3.84 -3.24 -3.54
N MET A 50 -3.16 -3.97 -2.65
CA MET A 50 -2.77 -5.37 -2.90
C MET A 50 -3.99 -6.27 -3.08
N GLY A 51 -5.04 -6.07 -2.26
CA GLY A 51 -6.32 -6.77 -2.43
C GLY A 51 -6.97 -6.50 -3.79
N LEU A 52 -7.00 -5.24 -4.23
CA LEU A 52 -7.52 -4.87 -5.55
C LEU A 52 -6.68 -5.46 -6.69
N ILE A 53 -5.35 -5.45 -6.57
CA ILE A 53 -4.46 -6.08 -7.56
C ILE A 53 -4.72 -7.60 -7.62
N LEU A 54 -4.96 -8.27 -6.50
CA LEU A 54 -5.36 -9.69 -6.52
C LEU A 54 -6.74 -9.88 -7.15
N ALA A 55 -7.69 -8.98 -6.90
CA ALA A 55 -9.03 -9.02 -7.50
C ALA A 55 -9.00 -8.91 -9.03
N THR A 56 -7.95 -8.34 -9.64
CA THR A 56 -7.82 -8.31 -11.11
C THR A 56 -7.86 -9.70 -11.72
N LEU A 57 -7.34 -10.71 -11.01
CA LEU A 57 -7.29 -12.08 -11.48
C LEU A 57 -8.70 -12.66 -11.68
N PHE A 58 -9.65 -12.27 -10.83
CA PHE A 58 -11.05 -12.66 -10.97
C PHE A 58 -11.64 -12.13 -12.29
N GLY A 59 -11.45 -10.84 -12.59
CA GLY A 59 -11.88 -10.24 -13.85
C GLY A 59 -11.21 -10.89 -15.08
N ILE A 60 -9.91 -11.17 -15.00
CA ILE A 60 -9.18 -11.89 -16.06
C ILE A 60 -9.78 -13.28 -16.29
N GLY A 61 -10.11 -14.01 -15.23
CA GLY A 61 -10.74 -15.33 -15.33
C GLY A 61 -12.07 -15.30 -16.10
N LEU A 62 -12.94 -14.33 -15.77
CA LEU A 62 -14.20 -14.12 -16.50
C LEU A 62 -13.96 -13.77 -17.98
N ALA A 63 -12.98 -12.91 -18.25
CA ALA A 63 -12.63 -12.50 -19.60
C ALA A 63 -12.10 -13.66 -20.46
N VAL A 64 -11.16 -14.44 -19.91
CA VAL A 64 -10.58 -15.62 -20.58
C VAL A 64 -11.66 -16.64 -20.89
N TRP A 65 -12.54 -16.91 -19.92
CA TRP A 65 -13.65 -17.83 -20.13
C TRP A 65 -14.61 -17.32 -21.21
N GLY A 66 -15.03 -16.05 -21.14
CA GLY A 66 -15.97 -15.46 -22.10
C GLY A 66 -15.42 -15.44 -23.53
N ALA A 67 -14.15 -15.05 -23.69
CA ALA A 67 -13.46 -15.10 -24.97
C ALA A 67 -13.34 -16.54 -25.50
N GLY A 68 -13.01 -17.50 -24.65
CA GLY A 68 -12.92 -18.91 -25.01
C GLY A 68 -14.26 -19.45 -25.55
N ALA A 69 -15.37 -19.17 -24.87
CA ALA A 69 -16.70 -19.58 -25.31
C ALA A 69 -17.08 -18.95 -26.68
N MET A 70 -16.68 -17.71 -26.96
CA MET A 70 -16.93 -17.07 -28.25
C MET A 70 -16.11 -17.65 -29.41
N ILE A 71 -14.91 -18.19 -29.13
CA ILE A 71 -14.03 -18.77 -30.16
C ILE A 71 -14.33 -20.26 -30.40
N TYR A 72 -14.55 -21.01 -29.33
CA TYR A 72 -14.62 -22.48 -29.37
C TYR A 72 -16.05 -23.03 -29.23
N GLY A 73 -17.04 -22.15 -29.05
CA GLY A 73 -18.45 -22.50 -28.97
C GLY A 73 -19.01 -22.49 -27.54
N PHE A 74 -20.32 -22.25 -27.47
CA PHE A 74 -21.02 -21.94 -26.21
C PHE A 74 -21.50 -23.18 -25.43
N GLY A 75 -21.37 -24.39 -25.96
CA GLY A 75 -21.90 -25.60 -25.33
C GLY A 75 -23.40 -25.50 -25.04
N SER A 76 -23.83 -25.83 -23.82
CA SER A 76 -25.23 -25.76 -23.37
C SER A 76 -25.66 -24.40 -22.78
N GLN A 77 -24.88 -23.34 -23.02
CA GLN A 77 -25.04 -22.05 -22.36
C GLN A 77 -25.94 -21.12 -23.18
N THR A 78 -26.47 -20.07 -22.52
CA THR A 78 -27.15 -18.97 -23.23
C THR A 78 -26.15 -18.17 -24.06
N HIS A 79 -26.47 -17.94 -25.34
CA HIS A 79 -25.57 -17.27 -26.30
C HIS A 79 -24.98 -15.94 -25.79
N ASP A 80 -25.78 -15.14 -25.07
CA ASP A 80 -25.35 -13.83 -24.58
C ASP A 80 -24.41 -13.88 -23.36
N LEU A 81 -24.33 -15.01 -22.66
CA LEU A 81 -23.59 -15.09 -21.39
C LEU A 81 -22.09 -14.88 -21.59
N ALA A 82 -21.52 -15.46 -22.66
CA ALA A 82 -20.10 -15.35 -22.97
C ALA A 82 -19.67 -13.90 -23.19
N GLN A 83 -20.41 -13.15 -24.01
CA GLN A 83 -20.14 -11.75 -24.28
C GLN A 83 -20.28 -10.90 -23.01
N ARG A 84 -21.30 -11.15 -22.18
CA ARG A 84 -21.48 -10.44 -20.91
C ARG A 84 -20.32 -10.69 -19.95
N LEU A 85 -19.90 -11.95 -19.78
CA LEU A 85 -18.78 -12.29 -18.90
C LEU A 85 -17.46 -11.75 -19.42
N LEU A 86 -17.26 -11.70 -20.74
CA LEU A 86 -16.10 -11.05 -21.33
C LEU A 86 -16.03 -9.56 -20.96
N ILE A 87 -17.12 -8.82 -21.20
CA ILE A 87 -17.18 -7.37 -20.94
C ILE A 87 -17.01 -7.08 -19.46
N LEU A 88 -17.76 -7.79 -18.60
CA LEU A 88 -17.68 -7.61 -17.14
C LEU A 88 -16.31 -7.99 -16.61
N GLY A 89 -15.71 -9.07 -17.11
CA GLY A 89 -14.37 -9.50 -16.72
C GLY A 89 -13.30 -8.47 -17.07
N VAL A 90 -13.31 -7.93 -18.28
CA VAL A 90 -12.38 -6.87 -18.71
C VAL A 90 -12.60 -5.60 -17.87
N ALA A 91 -13.84 -5.19 -17.66
CA ALA A 91 -14.16 -4.00 -16.86
C ALA A 91 -13.65 -4.16 -15.42
N GLU A 92 -13.95 -5.28 -14.77
CA GLU A 92 -13.51 -5.58 -13.40
C GLU A 92 -11.98 -5.58 -13.30
N ALA A 93 -11.29 -6.26 -14.23
CA ALA A 93 -9.83 -6.32 -14.24
C ALA A 93 -9.19 -4.94 -14.40
N VAL A 94 -9.71 -4.11 -15.30
CA VAL A 94 -9.17 -2.75 -15.56
C VAL A 94 -9.43 -1.84 -14.36
N ILE A 95 -10.65 -1.84 -13.81
CA ILE A 95 -11.03 -0.98 -12.69
C ILE A 95 -10.19 -1.31 -11.47
N THR A 96 -10.13 -2.58 -11.09
CA THR A 96 -9.37 -3.03 -9.91
C THR A 96 -7.86 -2.81 -10.08
N ALA A 97 -7.30 -3.02 -11.27
CA ALA A 97 -5.89 -2.75 -11.55
C ALA A 97 -5.56 -1.26 -11.46
N ALA A 98 -6.41 -0.40 -12.04
CA ALA A 98 -6.21 1.05 -12.02
C ALA A 98 -6.31 1.61 -10.60
N LEU A 99 -7.36 1.23 -9.86
CA LEU A 99 -7.54 1.64 -8.46
C LEU A 99 -6.41 1.11 -7.57
N GLY A 100 -6.01 -0.15 -7.75
CA GLY A 100 -4.86 -0.74 -7.07
C GLY A 100 -3.58 0.06 -7.34
N GLY A 101 -3.27 0.38 -8.59
CA GLY A 101 -2.11 1.18 -8.97
C GLY A 101 -2.11 2.58 -8.34
N ILE A 102 -3.26 3.27 -8.36
CA ILE A 102 -3.43 4.59 -7.73
C ILE A 102 -3.18 4.50 -6.21
N LEU A 103 -3.77 3.50 -5.54
CA LEU A 103 -3.60 3.33 -4.10
C LEU A 103 -2.18 2.92 -3.72
N ILE A 104 -1.47 2.12 -4.51
CA ILE A 104 -0.04 1.86 -4.32
C ILE A 104 0.75 3.17 -4.41
N ALA A 105 0.48 3.99 -5.42
CA ALA A 105 1.18 5.27 -5.59
C ALA A 105 0.94 6.19 -4.38
N ALA A 106 -0.29 6.25 -3.88
CA ALA A 106 -0.66 7.02 -2.70
C ALA A 106 -0.05 6.45 -1.41
N GLY A 107 -0.08 5.13 -1.20
CA GLY A 107 0.49 4.45 -0.04
C GLY A 107 2.02 4.59 0.06
N ARG A 108 2.70 4.77 -1.08
CA ARG A 108 4.16 4.96 -1.14
C ARG A 108 4.62 6.42 -1.03
N LYS A 109 3.72 7.38 -0.82
CA LYS A 109 4.07 8.81 -0.77
C LYS A 109 5.10 9.11 0.32
N ASP A 110 4.92 8.60 1.52
CA ASP A 110 5.80 8.90 2.67
C ASP A 110 7.19 8.32 2.48
N TYR A 111 7.28 7.08 1.99
CA TYR A 111 8.54 6.46 1.59
C TYR A 111 9.27 7.25 0.50
N LYS A 112 8.56 7.70 -0.55
CA LYS A 112 9.16 8.55 -1.60
C LYS A 112 9.66 9.88 -1.04
N ALA A 113 8.91 10.49 -0.13
CA ALA A 113 9.33 11.73 0.53
C ALA A 113 10.56 11.50 1.42
N TYR A 114 10.62 10.38 2.15
CA TYR A 114 11.79 9.96 2.91
C TYR A 114 13.03 9.80 2.02
N ARG A 115 12.95 8.97 0.98
CA ARG A 115 14.03 8.78 0.00
C ARG A 115 14.54 10.10 -0.58
N LYS A 116 13.62 11.04 -0.90
CA LYS A 116 13.99 12.36 -1.44
C LYS A 116 14.78 13.21 -0.44
N ARG A 117 14.43 13.16 0.85
CA ARG A 117 15.09 13.95 1.90
C ARG A 117 16.44 13.38 2.31
N THR A 118 16.52 12.07 2.48
CA THR A 118 17.69 11.42 3.07
C THR A 118 18.67 10.88 2.03
N GLY A 119 18.26 10.78 0.76
CA GLY A 119 19.04 10.12 -0.29
C GLY A 119 19.13 8.60 -0.15
N ARG A 120 18.61 8.03 0.95
CA ARG A 120 18.68 6.61 1.26
C ARG A 120 17.76 5.79 0.35
N ARG A 121 18.25 4.62 -0.08
CA ARG A 121 17.54 3.68 -0.95
C ARG A 121 17.50 2.30 -0.27
N ASN A 122 16.52 2.15 0.59
CA ASN A 122 16.10 0.89 1.22
C ASN A 122 15.15 0.13 0.29
#